data_AF-A0A947W2D5-F1
#
_entry.id   AF-A0A947W2D5-F1
#
_cell.length_a   1.000
_cell.length_b   1.000
_cell.length_c   1.000
_cell.angle_alpha   90.00
_cell.angle_beta   90.00
_cell.angle_gamma   90.00
#
_symmetry.space_group_name_H-M   'P 1'
#
loop_
_entity.id
_entity.type
_entity.pdbx_description
1 polymer ?
#
loop_
_entity_poly.entity_id
_entity_poly.type
_entity_poly.pdbx_seq_one_letter_code
_entity_poly.pdbx_strand_id
1 'polypeptide(L)'
;MISLYPKNDKDQKIRIKRFLMAASSYLVFALLILYCYYLGIYRMPFALTISWFVFVVLMNVVFYSIFRLGINLRFKDKSLTMFQIAAATLVTMVTLYFLDQVRGAGLLFYIVSFSFGIFRLQVRQFLILAIFALLGYLIIILLLMKFEPDRIHFKIEVIRLIVLAVVLLWFSFLGGYLSRLRQKVEHLATNDPLTGVYNRRQLFRLLEREKSLASRGHSPFALCILDIDQFKNVNDTFGHQAGDTVLSSIATIVNKNLRKIDHLARYGGEEFTMILSYPDIIDAIKCAERIKNIISSHTFHHNGKVISVTVSIGVTIFKPDENIEATLSRADKALYQAKENGRNLVEYLVPD
;
A
#
# COMPACT_ATOMS: atom_id res chain seq x y z
N MET A 1 -12.75 18.06 26.37
CA MET A 1 -11.84 18.36 25.24
C MET A 1 -12.14 17.44 24.07
N ILE A 2 -12.68 17.96 22.98
CA ILE A 2 -12.85 17.21 21.72
C ILE A 2 -11.44 16.90 21.22
N SER A 3 -11.01 15.65 21.32
CA SER A 3 -9.69 15.25 20.80
C SER A 3 -9.69 15.42 19.29
N LEU A 4 -8.67 16.11 18.77
CA LEU A 4 -8.47 16.33 17.33
C LEU A 4 -8.43 15.02 16.51
N TYR A 5 -8.14 13.90 17.18
CA TYR A 5 -7.97 12.58 16.57
C TYR A 5 -8.94 11.53 17.17
N PRO A 6 -9.46 10.60 16.36
CA PRO A 6 -10.13 9.42 16.86
C PRO A 6 -9.15 8.55 17.66
N LYS A 7 -9.52 8.18 18.90
CA LYS A 7 -8.66 7.41 19.81
C LYS A 7 -8.50 5.94 19.40
N ASN A 8 -9.45 5.39 18.63
CA ASN A 8 -9.57 3.95 18.41
C ASN A 8 -9.07 3.45 17.04
N ASP A 9 -8.67 4.35 16.13
CA ASP A 9 -8.21 3.98 14.77
C ASP A 9 -6.92 4.72 14.38
N LYS A 10 -5.80 3.99 14.42
CA LYS A 10 -4.46 4.50 14.08
C LYS A 10 -4.37 4.96 12.63
N ASP A 11 -5.01 4.26 11.69
CA ASP A 11 -4.97 4.60 10.27
C ASP A 11 -5.79 5.86 9.99
N GLN A 12 -6.95 5.99 10.63
CA GLN A 12 -7.77 7.17 10.52
C GLN A 12 -7.09 8.40 11.12
N LYS A 13 -6.38 8.25 12.24
CA LYS A 13 -5.52 9.30 12.82
C LYS A 13 -4.47 9.79 11.82
N ILE A 14 -3.80 8.87 11.11
CA ILE A 14 -2.81 9.21 10.09
C ILE A 14 -3.45 9.96 8.92
N ARG A 15 -4.66 9.58 8.49
CA ARG A 15 -5.38 10.26 7.40
C ARG A 15 -5.74 11.70 7.78
N ILE A 16 -6.27 11.91 8.99
CA ILE A 16 -6.60 13.26 9.49
C ILE A 16 -5.34 14.12 9.59
N LYS A 17 -4.21 13.58 10.09
CA LYS A 17 -2.95 14.32 10.16
C LYS A 17 -2.50 14.79 8.77
N ARG A 18 -2.61 13.94 7.75
CA ARG A 18 -2.26 14.29 6.36
C ARG A 18 -3.19 15.32 5.76
N PHE A 19 -4.50 15.17 5.98
CA PHE A 19 -5.48 16.17 5.60
C PHE A 19 -5.14 17.53 6.21
N LEU A 20 -4.83 17.60 7.50
CA LEU A 20 -4.50 18.86 8.17
C LEU A 20 -3.21 19.50 7.62
N MET A 21 -2.20 18.71 7.27
CA MET A 21 -0.99 19.21 6.58
C MET A 21 -1.31 19.79 5.19
N ALA A 22 -2.26 19.21 4.47
CA ALA A 22 -2.75 19.79 3.21
C ALA A 22 -3.58 21.06 3.46
N ALA A 23 -4.47 21.03 4.45
CA ALA A 23 -5.31 22.17 4.83
C ALA A 23 -4.46 23.39 5.24
N SER A 24 -3.31 23.20 5.89
CA SER A 24 -2.41 24.31 6.24
C SER A 24 -1.81 25.02 5.03
N SER A 25 -1.72 24.38 3.86
CA SER A 25 -1.24 25.06 2.65
C SER A 25 -2.17 26.18 2.19
N TYR A 26 -3.48 26.06 2.44
CA TYR A 26 -4.45 27.11 2.13
C TYR A 26 -4.22 28.37 2.97
N LEU A 27 -3.72 28.25 4.20
CA LEU A 27 -3.38 29.42 5.03
C LEU A 27 -2.22 30.21 4.42
N VAL A 28 -1.17 29.50 3.97
CA VAL A 28 -0.03 30.12 3.30
C VAL A 28 -0.49 30.82 2.02
N PHE A 29 -1.35 30.18 1.23
CA PHE A 29 -1.91 30.80 0.02
C PHE A 29 -2.82 31.98 0.33
N ALA A 30 -3.64 31.92 1.37
CA ALA A 30 -4.47 33.05 1.79
C ALA A 30 -3.61 34.27 2.17
N LEU A 31 -2.51 34.08 2.90
CA LEU A 31 -1.56 35.15 3.23
C LEU A 31 -0.91 35.76 1.97
N LEU A 32 -0.52 34.93 1.01
CA LEU A 32 0.01 35.41 -0.28
C LEU A 32 -1.03 36.20 -1.07
N ILE A 33 -2.29 35.76 -1.08
CA ILE A 33 -3.38 36.48 -1.76
C ILE A 33 -3.72 37.79 -1.06
N LEU A 34 -3.70 37.84 0.28
CA LEU A 34 -3.84 39.08 1.04
C LEU A 34 -2.72 40.07 0.72
N TYR A 35 -1.49 39.59 0.58
CA TYR A 35 -0.36 40.43 0.15
C TYR A 35 -0.54 40.93 -1.30
N CYS A 36 -1.01 40.08 -2.21
CA CYS A 36 -1.36 40.48 -3.58
C CYS A 36 -2.49 41.52 -3.60
N TYR A 37 -3.47 41.40 -2.71
CA TYR A 37 -4.54 42.39 -2.54
C TYR A 37 -3.98 43.73 -2.05
N TYR A 38 -3.10 43.72 -1.04
CA TYR A 38 -2.43 44.93 -0.54
C TYR A 38 -1.63 45.66 -1.63
N LEU A 39 -0.98 44.92 -2.53
CA LEU A 39 -0.27 45.48 -3.69
C LEU A 39 -1.17 45.92 -4.85
N GLY A 40 -2.50 45.71 -4.76
CA GLY A 40 -3.44 46.07 -5.82
C GLY A 40 -3.40 45.18 -7.07
N ILE A 41 -2.71 44.03 -7.01
CA ILE A 41 -2.57 43.07 -8.13
C ILE A 41 -3.59 41.92 -8.08
N TYR A 42 -4.45 41.91 -7.07
CA TYR A 42 -5.58 41.00 -6.92
C TYR A 42 -6.89 41.80 -6.92
N ARG A 43 -7.74 41.58 -7.93
CA ARG A 43 -8.88 42.46 -8.23
C ARG A 43 -10.19 42.12 -7.53
N MET A 44 -10.26 41.01 -6.79
CA MET A 44 -11.50 40.63 -6.11
C MET A 44 -11.82 41.66 -5.01
N PRO A 45 -13.05 42.22 -4.96
CA PRO A 45 -13.44 43.16 -3.91
C PRO A 45 -13.23 42.57 -2.52
N PHE A 46 -12.81 43.39 -1.55
CA PHE A 46 -12.45 42.92 -0.21
C PHE A 46 -13.49 42.00 0.44
N ALA A 47 -14.77 42.40 0.40
CA ALA A 47 -15.86 41.61 0.99
C ALA A 47 -16.00 40.22 0.34
N LEU A 48 -15.81 40.15 -0.98
CA LEU A 48 -15.81 38.90 -1.74
C LEU A 48 -14.57 38.06 -1.43
N THR A 49 -13.40 38.69 -1.27
CA THR A 49 -12.15 38.02 -0.87
C THR A 49 -12.28 37.36 0.52
N ILE A 50 -12.85 38.07 1.50
CA ILE A 50 -13.12 37.49 2.82
C ILE A 50 -14.14 36.36 2.73
N SER A 51 -15.22 36.54 1.99
CA SER A 51 -16.23 35.49 1.76
C SER A 51 -15.62 34.25 1.11
N TRP A 52 -14.68 34.44 0.18
CA TRP A 52 -13.95 33.36 -0.48
C TRP A 52 -13.05 32.58 0.49
N PHE A 53 -12.33 33.26 1.37
CA PHE A 53 -11.55 32.57 2.42
C PHE A 53 -12.44 31.82 3.41
N VAL A 54 -13.58 32.40 3.80
CA VAL A 54 -14.57 31.71 4.64
C VAL A 54 -15.08 30.45 3.93
N PHE A 55 -15.39 30.52 2.64
CA PHE A 55 -15.78 29.35 1.85
C PHE A 55 -14.69 28.26 1.85
N VAL A 56 -13.42 28.62 1.63
CA VAL A 56 -12.29 27.67 1.67
C VAL A 56 -12.15 27.01 3.05
N VAL A 57 -12.33 27.77 4.13
CA VAL A 57 -12.32 27.24 5.50
C VAL A 57 -13.48 26.28 5.72
N LEU A 58 -14.71 26.66 5.35
CA LEU A 58 -15.90 25.82 5.48
C LEU A 58 -15.77 24.51 4.68
N MET A 59 -15.24 24.59 3.46
CA MET A 59 -14.94 23.41 2.64
C MET A 59 -13.99 22.44 3.35
N ASN A 60 -12.93 22.95 3.99
CA ASN A 60 -12.01 22.12 4.77
C ASN A 60 -12.66 21.57 6.06
N VAL A 61 -13.53 22.35 6.71
CA VAL A 61 -14.33 21.87 7.85
C VAL A 61 -15.23 20.70 7.43
N VAL A 62 -15.84 20.76 6.25
CA VAL A 62 -16.65 19.65 5.70
C VAL A 62 -15.79 18.40 5.52
N PHE A 63 -14.61 18.51 4.90
CA PHE A 63 -13.68 17.37 4.78
C PHE A 63 -13.27 16.83 6.16
N TYR A 64 -12.94 17.70 7.12
CA TYR A 64 -12.59 17.29 8.48
C TYR A 64 -13.73 16.53 9.16
N SER A 65 -14.97 17.01 9.05
CA SER A 65 -16.16 16.36 9.59
C SER A 65 -16.38 14.98 8.96
N ILE A 66 -16.19 14.84 7.65
CA ILE A 66 -16.27 13.55 6.95
C ILE A 66 -15.25 12.55 7.53
N PHE A 67 -14.01 12.98 7.79
CA PHE A 67 -13.01 12.13 8.43
C PHE A 67 -13.36 11.83 9.89
N ARG A 68 -13.85 12.81 10.63
CA ARG A 68 -14.16 12.65 12.06
C ARG A 68 -15.35 11.71 12.29
N LEU A 69 -16.34 11.76 11.40
CA LEU A 69 -17.51 10.88 11.41
C LEU A 69 -17.23 9.50 10.78
N GLY A 70 -16.05 9.28 10.19
CA GLY A 70 -15.69 8.01 9.55
C GLY A 70 -16.43 7.75 8.24
N ILE A 71 -17.12 8.74 7.68
CA ILE A 71 -17.88 8.61 6.42
C ILE A 71 -16.92 8.30 5.26
N ASN A 72 -15.69 8.82 5.30
CA ASN A 72 -14.63 8.52 4.34
C ASN A 72 -14.33 7.01 4.21
N LEU A 73 -14.62 6.19 5.23
CA LEU A 73 -14.37 4.75 5.21
C LEU A 73 -15.26 4.00 4.21
N ARG A 74 -16.38 4.60 3.79
CA ARG A 74 -17.30 4.06 2.78
C ARG A 74 -16.76 4.20 1.35
N PHE A 75 -15.77 5.06 1.13
CA PHE A 75 -15.21 5.33 -0.19
C PHE A 75 -14.01 4.41 -0.51
N LYS A 76 -13.82 4.13 -1.80
CA LYS A 76 -12.67 3.37 -2.30
C LYS A 76 -11.33 4.04 -1.97
N ASP A 77 -11.22 5.34 -2.22
CA ASP A 77 -10.14 6.16 -1.67
C ASP A 77 -10.55 6.68 -0.29
N LYS A 78 -10.19 5.93 0.74
CA LYS A 78 -10.45 6.30 2.13
C LYS A 78 -9.79 7.61 2.56
N SER A 79 -8.79 8.10 1.83
CA SER A 79 -8.15 9.39 2.11
C SER A 79 -8.80 10.54 1.34
N LEU A 80 -9.80 10.28 0.48
CA LEU A 80 -10.49 11.28 -0.34
C LEU A 80 -9.52 12.23 -1.07
N THR A 81 -8.36 11.72 -1.47
CA THR A 81 -7.23 12.51 -1.97
C THR A 81 -7.61 13.18 -3.29
N MET A 82 -8.28 12.43 -4.17
CA MET A 82 -8.74 12.94 -5.46
C MET A 82 -9.74 14.10 -5.29
N PHE A 83 -10.69 13.98 -4.36
CA PHE A 83 -11.66 15.03 -4.07
C PHE A 83 -11.01 16.28 -3.46
N GLN A 84 -10.04 16.10 -2.57
CA GLN A 84 -9.28 17.22 -2.01
C GLN A 84 -8.48 17.97 -3.07
N ILE A 85 -7.79 17.27 -3.98
CA ILE A 85 -7.02 17.91 -5.05
C ILE A 85 -7.95 18.59 -6.07
N ALA A 86 -9.09 17.97 -6.41
CA ALA A 86 -10.09 18.60 -7.26
C ALA A 86 -10.66 19.88 -6.63
N ALA A 87 -10.94 19.86 -5.32
CA ALA A 87 -11.39 21.04 -4.59
C ALA A 87 -10.31 22.13 -4.53
N ALA A 88 -9.05 21.76 -4.23
CA ALA A 88 -7.91 22.68 -4.27
C ALA A 88 -7.70 23.30 -5.66
N THR A 89 -7.90 22.49 -6.70
CA THR A 89 -7.83 22.88 -8.11
C THR A 89 -8.91 23.91 -8.43
N LEU A 90 -10.16 23.68 -8.03
CA LEU A 90 -11.24 24.64 -8.20
C LEU A 90 -10.94 25.96 -7.45
N VAL A 91 -10.45 25.87 -6.22
CA VAL A 91 -10.06 27.05 -5.43
C VAL A 91 -8.94 27.83 -6.13
N THR A 92 -7.95 27.12 -6.68
CA THR A 92 -6.86 27.71 -7.44
C THR A 92 -7.38 28.39 -8.71
N MET A 93 -8.29 27.77 -9.46
CA MET A 93 -8.89 28.34 -10.67
C MET A 93 -9.56 29.69 -10.41
N VAL A 94 -10.47 29.73 -9.42
CA VAL A 94 -11.18 30.97 -9.07
C VAL A 94 -10.19 32.05 -8.63
N THR A 95 -9.19 31.68 -7.83
CA THR A 95 -8.16 32.61 -7.37
C THR A 95 -7.32 33.17 -8.53
N LEU A 96 -6.97 32.34 -9.52
CA LEU A 96 -6.19 32.74 -10.70
C LEU A 96 -6.91 33.71 -11.63
N TYR A 97 -8.24 33.63 -11.72
CA TYR A 97 -9.05 34.56 -12.50
C TYR A 97 -8.89 36.01 -12.01
N PHE A 98 -8.83 36.20 -10.69
CA PHE A 98 -8.69 37.51 -10.05
C PHE A 98 -7.24 38.01 -9.94
N LEU A 99 -6.25 37.18 -10.29
CA LEU A 99 -4.84 37.58 -10.37
C LEU A 99 -4.50 38.15 -11.75
N ASP A 100 -3.77 39.28 -11.75
CA ASP A 100 -3.32 39.97 -12.97
C ASP A 100 -1.95 39.45 -13.45
N GLN A 101 -0.92 40.31 -13.40
CA GLN A 101 0.39 40.10 -14.00
C GLN A 101 1.10 38.88 -13.40
N VAL A 102 0.84 38.60 -12.12
CA VAL A 102 1.44 37.50 -11.34
C VAL A 102 0.72 36.16 -11.50
N ARG A 103 -0.32 36.04 -12.33
CA ARG A 103 -1.07 34.79 -12.54
C ARG A 103 -0.17 33.59 -12.86
N GLY A 104 0.90 33.80 -13.62
CA GLY A 104 1.89 32.76 -13.91
C GLY A 104 2.53 32.18 -12.66
N ALA A 105 2.84 32.99 -11.64
CA ALA A 105 3.36 32.52 -10.35
C ALA A 105 2.29 31.74 -9.57
N GLY A 106 1.02 32.14 -9.68
CA GLY A 106 -0.09 31.41 -9.09
C GLY A 106 -0.27 29.98 -9.63
N LEU A 107 0.23 29.66 -10.83
CA LEU A 107 0.23 28.29 -11.35
C LEU A 107 1.01 27.32 -10.45
N LEU A 108 1.97 27.82 -9.65
CA LEU A 108 2.70 27.00 -8.68
C LEU A 108 1.78 26.42 -7.58
N PHE A 109 0.58 26.97 -7.37
CA PHE A 109 -0.39 26.40 -6.43
C PHE A 109 -0.92 25.04 -6.90
N TYR A 110 -0.96 24.80 -8.22
CA TYR A 110 -1.25 23.46 -8.76
C TYR A 110 -0.18 22.45 -8.37
N ILE A 111 1.10 22.85 -8.40
CA ILE A 111 2.22 21.97 -8.03
C ILE A 111 2.07 21.50 -6.59
N VAL A 112 1.83 22.42 -5.67
CA VAL A 112 1.64 22.10 -4.25
C VAL A 112 0.45 21.15 -4.07
N SER A 113 -0.69 21.45 -4.71
CA SER A 113 -1.90 20.62 -4.61
C SER A 113 -1.68 19.20 -5.17
N PHE A 114 -1.05 19.09 -6.35
CA PHE A 114 -0.78 17.81 -7.00
C PHE A 114 0.30 16.99 -6.26
N SER A 115 1.24 17.65 -5.60
CA SER A 115 2.28 16.97 -4.80
C SER A 115 1.69 16.09 -3.69
N PHE A 116 0.56 16.49 -3.11
CA PHE A 116 -0.16 15.66 -2.12
C PHE A 116 -0.72 14.36 -2.71
N GLY A 117 -0.95 14.31 -4.02
CA GLY A 117 -1.43 13.13 -4.72
C GLY A 117 -0.36 12.05 -4.92
N ILE A 118 0.93 12.41 -4.86
CA ILE A 118 2.05 11.58 -5.36
C ILE A 118 2.09 10.20 -4.70
N PHE A 119 1.81 10.14 -3.41
CA PHE A 119 1.92 8.88 -2.65
C PHE A 119 0.62 8.07 -2.59
N ARG A 120 -0.45 8.53 -3.25
CA ARG A 120 -1.80 7.98 -3.10
C ARG A 120 -2.51 7.70 -4.42
N LEU A 121 -2.32 8.55 -5.42
CA LEU A 121 -3.04 8.47 -6.67
C LEU A 121 -2.28 7.65 -7.72
N GLN A 122 -3.03 6.96 -8.56
CA GLN A 122 -2.50 6.28 -9.74
C GLN A 122 -2.34 7.26 -10.91
N VAL A 123 -1.52 6.88 -11.90
CA VAL A 123 -1.30 7.69 -13.12
C VAL A 123 -2.62 8.12 -13.78
N ARG A 124 -3.60 7.21 -13.87
CA ARG A 124 -4.91 7.54 -14.46
C ARG A 124 -5.65 8.64 -13.69
N GLN A 125 -5.58 8.61 -12.36
CA GLN A 125 -6.23 9.63 -11.51
C GLN A 125 -5.53 10.98 -11.64
N PHE A 126 -4.20 10.98 -11.75
CA PHE A 126 -3.41 12.16 -12.05
C PHE A 126 -3.75 12.78 -13.40
N LEU A 127 -3.88 11.97 -14.45
CA LEU A 127 -4.27 12.45 -15.79
C LEU A 127 -5.67 13.08 -15.79
N ILE A 128 -6.63 12.49 -15.07
CA ILE A 128 -7.98 13.06 -14.92
C ILE A 128 -7.91 14.44 -14.23
N LEU A 129 -7.16 14.55 -13.13
CA LEU A 129 -6.98 15.82 -12.43
C LEU A 129 -6.23 16.85 -13.30
N ALA A 130 -5.25 16.41 -14.09
CA ALA A 130 -4.52 17.27 -15.01
C ALA A 130 -5.43 17.83 -16.10
N ILE A 131 -6.26 16.99 -16.72
CA ILE A 131 -7.27 17.42 -17.69
C ILE A 131 -8.25 18.41 -17.04
N PHE A 132 -8.72 18.12 -15.82
CA PHE A 132 -9.59 19.04 -15.09
C PHE A 132 -8.93 20.41 -14.84
N ALA A 133 -7.67 20.43 -14.40
CA ALA A 133 -6.89 21.64 -14.21
C ALA A 133 -6.71 22.45 -15.51
N LEU A 134 -6.39 21.77 -16.61
CA LEU A 134 -6.20 22.39 -17.92
C LEU A 134 -7.50 22.96 -18.49
N LEU A 135 -8.61 22.21 -18.38
CA LEU A 135 -9.91 22.69 -18.83
C LEU A 135 -10.36 23.91 -18.03
N GLY A 136 -10.20 23.93 -16.71
CA GLY A 136 -10.56 25.12 -15.96
C GLY A 136 -9.61 26.29 -16.19
N TYR A 137 -8.32 26.07 -16.47
CA TYR A 137 -7.45 27.16 -16.93
C TYR A 137 -7.87 27.70 -18.31
N LEU A 138 -8.28 26.83 -19.22
CA LEU A 138 -8.85 27.23 -20.51
C LEU A 138 -10.12 28.06 -20.32
N ILE A 139 -11.00 27.69 -19.38
CA ILE A 139 -12.18 28.49 -19.03
C ILE A 139 -11.78 29.90 -18.55
N ILE A 140 -10.74 30.02 -17.73
CA ILE A 140 -10.23 31.34 -17.30
C ILE A 140 -9.81 32.19 -18.51
N ILE A 141 -9.07 31.60 -19.45
CA ILE A 141 -8.65 32.27 -20.70
C ILE A 141 -9.88 32.77 -21.47
N LEU A 142 -10.88 31.90 -21.67
CA LEU A 142 -12.11 32.25 -22.40
C LEU A 142 -12.92 33.35 -21.70
N LEU A 143 -13.02 33.31 -20.36
CA LEU A 143 -13.72 34.33 -19.59
C LEU A 143 -13.02 35.69 -19.68
N LEU A 144 -11.68 35.72 -19.59
CA LEU A 144 -10.91 36.95 -19.73
C LEU A 144 -11.02 37.53 -21.15
N MET A 145 -10.97 36.69 -22.18
CA MET A 145 -11.18 37.14 -23.57
C MET A 145 -12.56 37.78 -23.77
N LYS A 146 -13.60 37.25 -23.10
CA LYS A 146 -14.98 37.72 -23.27
C LYS A 146 -15.29 38.98 -22.46
N PHE A 147 -14.83 39.05 -21.21
CA PHE A 147 -15.26 40.09 -20.27
C PHE A 147 -14.21 41.16 -20.00
N GLU A 148 -12.93 40.86 -20.15
CA GLU A 148 -11.83 41.79 -19.83
C GLU A 148 -10.65 41.61 -20.81
N PRO A 149 -10.85 41.87 -22.11
CA PRO A 149 -9.86 41.61 -23.15
C PRO A 149 -8.55 42.37 -22.94
N ASP A 150 -8.57 43.53 -22.27
CA ASP A 150 -7.37 44.31 -21.98
C ASP A 150 -6.44 43.62 -20.96
N ARG A 151 -6.95 42.65 -20.19
CA ARG A 151 -6.16 41.89 -19.21
C ARG A 151 -5.42 40.71 -19.83
N ILE A 152 -5.73 40.34 -21.07
CA ILE A 152 -5.23 39.11 -21.67
C ILE A 152 -4.22 39.36 -22.79
N HIS A 153 -3.00 38.89 -22.57
CA HIS A 153 -2.01 38.73 -23.62
C HIS A 153 -2.08 37.28 -24.12
N PHE A 154 -2.85 37.04 -25.19
CA PHE A 154 -3.16 35.68 -25.67
C PHE A 154 -1.90 34.81 -25.83
N LYS A 155 -0.81 35.36 -26.39
CA LYS A 155 0.47 34.65 -26.56
C LYS A 155 1.05 34.18 -25.22
N ILE A 156 1.00 35.01 -24.17
CA ILE A 156 1.51 34.67 -22.83
C ILE A 156 0.62 33.59 -22.18
N GLU A 157 -0.70 33.68 -22.34
CA GLU A 157 -1.62 32.69 -21.77
C GLU A 157 -1.50 31.31 -22.42
N VAL A 158 -1.28 31.25 -23.74
CA VAL A 158 -0.98 29.99 -24.43
C VAL A 158 0.31 29.37 -23.90
N ILE A 159 1.38 30.16 -23.71
CA ILE A 159 2.63 29.67 -23.11
C ILE A 159 2.36 29.13 -21.69
N ARG A 160 1.60 29.86 -20.87
CA ARG A 160 1.22 29.41 -19.51
C ARG A 160 0.44 28.10 -19.51
N LEU A 161 -0.51 27.93 -20.44
CA LEU A 161 -1.27 26.70 -20.60
C LEU A 161 -0.38 25.53 -21.01
N ILE A 162 0.56 25.74 -21.95
CA ILE A 162 1.53 24.72 -22.37
C ILE A 162 2.44 24.34 -21.19
N VAL A 163 2.97 25.32 -20.45
CA VAL A 163 3.79 25.07 -19.26
C VAL A 163 3.00 24.28 -18.22
N LEU A 164 1.76 24.67 -17.92
CA LEU A 164 0.89 23.95 -17.01
C LEU A 164 0.68 22.51 -17.49
N ALA A 165 0.42 22.29 -18.78
CA ALA A 165 0.21 20.95 -19.33
C ALA A 165 1.45 20.08 -19.16
N VAL A 166 2.64 20.59 -19.53
CA VAL A 166 3.92 19.88 -19.38
C VAL A 166 4.20 19.53 -17.92
N VAL A 167 4.02 20.49 -17.01
CA VAL A 167 4.23 20.28 -15.57
C VAL A 167 3.28 19.22 -15.02
N LEU A 168 1.98 19.30 -15.31
CA LEU A 168 0.99 18.34 -14.80
C LEU A 168 1.17 16.94 -15.41
N LEU A 169 1.59 16.84 -16.67
CA LEU A 169 2.01 15.57 -17.29
C LEU A 169 3.23 14.98 -16.58
N TRP A 170 4.23 15.81 -16.28
CA TRP A 170 5.41 15.38 -15.53
C TRP A 170 5.04 14.86 -14.12
N PHE A 171 4.16 15.56 -13.40
CA PHE A 171 3.64 15.07 -12.10
C PHE A 171 2.89 13.73 -12.23
N SER A 172 2.15 13.53 -13.32
CA SER A 172 1.45 12.27 -13.60
C SER A 172 2.45 11.12 -13.80
N PHE A 173 3.53 11.36 -14.53
CA PHE A 173 4.62 10.39 -14.71
C PHE A 173 5.38 10.11 -13.41
N LEU A 174 5.81 11.17 -12.71
CA LEU A 174 6.55 11.08 -11.45
C LEU A 174 5.75 10.34 -10.37
N GLY A 175 4.47 10.68 -10.20
CA GLY A 175 3.56 9.98 -9.28
C GLY A 175 3.41 8.50 -9.63
N GLY A 176 3.29 8.18 -10.92
CA GLY A 176 3.27 6.80 -11.40
C GLY A 176 4.52 6.01 -11.08
N TYR A 177 5.69 6.59 -11.35
CA TYR A 177 6.98 5.99 -11.07
C TYR A 177 7.17 5.73 -9.58
N LEU A 178 6.88 6.73 -8.73
CA LEU A 178 6.97 6.60 -7.27
C LEU A 178 5.99 5.54 -6.72
N SER A 179 4.79 5.47 -7.27
CA SER A 179 3.83 4.41 -6.89
C SER A 179 4.36 3.01 -7.20
N ARG A 180 4.98 2.81 -8.37
CA ARG A 180 5.56 1.51 -8.75
C ARG A 180 6.78 1.17 -7.89
N LEU A 181 7.66 2.14 -7.66
CA LEU A 181 8.83 1.95 -6.82
C LEU A 181 8.42 1.56 -5.39
N ARG A 182 7.40 2.21 -4.84
CA ARG A 182 6.83 1.87 -3.54
C ARG A 182 6.29 0.43 -3.51
N GLN A 183 5.53 0.01 -4.53
CA GLN A 183 5.04 -1.37 -4.60
C GLN A 183 6.19 -2.37 -4.65
N LYS A 184 7.27 -2.07 -5.39
CA LYS A 184 8.46 -2.92 -5.45
C LYS A 184 9.18 -2.99 -4.11
N VAL A 185 9.34 -1.86 -3.42
CA VAL A 185 9.91 -1.81 -2.06
C VAL A 185 9.05 -2.58 -1.07
N GLU A 186 7.71 -2.47 -1.16
CA GLU A 186 6.79 -3.21 -0.32
C GLU A 186 6.87 -4.72 -0.58
N HIS A 187 6.92 -5.14 -1.85
CA HIS A 187 7.07 -6.54 -2.21
C HIS A 187 8.39 -7.14 -1.72
N LEU A 188 9.52 -6.44 -1.93
CA LEU A 188 10.82 -6.84 -1.37
C LEU A 188 10.81 -6.84 0.17
N ALA A 189 9.98 -5.97 0.76
CA ALA A 189 9.83 -5.93 2.21
C ALA A 189 9.01 -7.10 2.77
N THR A 190 8.08 -7.66 2.00
CA THR A 190 7.15 -8.71 2.49
C THR A 190 7.45 -10.10 1.97
N ASN A 191 8.11 -10.23 0.82
CA ASN A 191 8.30 -11.50 0.14
C ASN A 191 9.78 -11.89 0.07
N ASP A 192 10.04 -13.19 -0.02
CA ASP A 192 11.36 -13.75 -0.27
C ASP A 192 11.69 -13.58 -1.77
N PRO A 193 12.86 -13.01 -2.12
CA PRO A 193 13.18 -12.68 -3.50
C PRO A 193 13.38 -13.90 -4.41
N LEU A 194 13.73 -15.05 -3.86
CA LEU A 194 13.93 -16.28 -4.64
C LEU A 194 12.59 -16.98 -4.90
N THR A 195 11.83 -17.23 -3.84
CA THR A 195 10.66 -18.10 -3.89
C THR A 195 9.34 -17.35 -4.12
N GLY A 196 9.33 -16.03 -3.92
CA GLY A 196 8.15 -15.18 -4.10
C GLY A 196 7.08 -15.32 -3.00
N VAL A 197 7.23 -16.27 -2.06
CA VAL A 197 6.35 -16.42 -0.89
C VAL A 197 6.69 -15.38 0.18
N TYR A 198 5.97 -15.31 1.29
CA TYR A 198 6.29 -14.36 2.34
C TYR A 198 7.69 -14.61 2.92
N ASN A 199 8.40 -13.55 3.28
CA ASN A 199 9.66 -13.67 3.99
C ASN A 199 9.44 -13.85 5.50
N ARG A 200 10.50 -14.21 6.24
CA ARG A 200 10.47 -14.36 7.70
C ARG A 200 9.84 -13.15 8.41
N ARG A 201 10.15 -11.91 8.01
CA ARG A 201 9.57 -10.73 8.66
C ARG A 201 8.06 -10.66 8.50
N GLN A 202 7.54 -11.00 7.32
CA GLN A 202 6.10 -11.00 7.07
C GLN A 202 5.40 -12.18 7.75
N LEU A 203 6.08 -13.33 7.88
CA LEU A 203 5.58 -14.46 8.68
C LEU A 203 5.25 -14.04 10.12
N PHE A 204 6.19 -13.41 10.84
CA PHE A 204 5.94 -12.97 12.21
C PHE A 204 4.80 -11.95 12.32
N ARG A 205 4.64 -11.06 11.33
CA ARG A 205 3.49 -10.14 11.29
C ARG A 205 2.15 -10.87 11.13
N LEU A 206 2.12 -11.95 10.36
CA LEU A 206 0.92 -12.77 10.19
C LEU A 206 0.63 -13.58 11.45
N LEU A 207 1.65 -14.17 12.09
CA LEU A 207 1.50 -14.89 13.35
C LEU A 207 0.94 -13.99 14.46
N GLU A 208 1.45 -12.76 14.60
CA GLU A 208 0.92 -11.78 15.57
C GLU A 208 -0.54 -11.38 15.28
N ARG A 209 -0.90 -11.30 14.00
CA ARG A 209 -2.28 -11.04 13.60
C ARG A 209 -3.19 -12.20 13.99
N GLU A 210 -2.82 -13.43 13.65
CA GLU A 210 -3.61 -14.63 13.97
C GLU A 210 -3.71 -14.86 15.48
N LYS A 211 -2.63 -14.64 16.23
CA LYS A 211 -2.64 -14.63 17.71
C LYS A 211 -3.67 -13.64 18.26
N SER A 212 -3.69 -12.42 17.73
CA SER A 212 -4.64 -11.37 18.16
C SER A 212 -6.09 -11.73 17.83
N LEU A 213 -6.34 -12.48 16.76
CA LEU A 213 -7.66 -13.02 16.43
C LEU A 213 -8.04 -14.16 17.39
N ALA A 214 -7.18 -15.14 17.58
CA ALA A 214 -7.41 -16.26 18.49
C ALA A 214 -7.68 -15.78 19.92
N SER A 215 -6.91 -14.79 20.40
CA SER A 215 -7.09 -14.19 21.74
C SER A 215 -8.44 -13.47 21.93
N ARG A 216 -9.16 -13.15 20.83
CA ARG A 216 -10.50 -12.54 20.86
C ARG A 216 -11.62 -13.56 20.78
N GLY A 217 -11.31 -14.86 20.89
CA GLY A 217 -12.28 -15.95 20.83
C GLY A 217 -12.57 -16.46 19.42
N HIS A 218 -11.76 -16.10 18.41
CA HIS A 218 -11.80 -16.78 17.11
C HIS A 218 -11.07 -18.14 17.20
N SER A 219 -11.37 -19.06 16.27
CA SER A 219 -10.72 -20.38 16.25
C SER A 219 -9.18 -20.24 16.12
N PRO A 220 -8.41 -21.16 16.73
CA PRO A 220 -6.96 -21.12 16.66
C PRO A 220 -6.46 -21.37 15.24
N PHE A 221 -5.20 -21.02 14.97
CA PHE A 221 -4.50 -21.36 13.73
C PHE A 221 -3.60 -22.57 13.97
N ALA A 222 -3.31 -23.33 12.90
CA ALA A 222 -2.24 -24.31 12.92
C ALA A 222 -0.98 -23.77 12.26
N LEU A 223 0.16 -24.22 12.77
CA LEU A 223 1.49 -23.89 12.28
C LEU A 223 2.16 -25.17 11.80
N CYS A 224 2.63 -25.16 10.56
CA CYS A 224 3.41 -26.26 10.01
C CYS A 224 4.79 -25.75 9.58
N ILE A 225 5.87 -26.36 10.08
CA ILE A 225 7.23 -26.11 9.60
C ILE A 225 7.61 -27.25 8.68
N LEU A 226 7.99 -26.91 7.45
CA LEU A 226 8.39 -27.81 6.39
C LEU A 226 9.88 -27.58 6.10
N ASP A 227 10.64 -28.66 6.02
CA ASP A 227 12.06 -28.63 5.65
C ASP A 227 12.33 -29.64 4.54
N ILE A 228 13.20 -29.26 3.60
CA ILE A 228 13.56 -30.09 2.44
C ILE A 228 14.63 -31.09 2.86
N ASP A 229 14.28 -32.37 2.79
CA ASP A 229 15.16 -33.44 3.20
C ASP A 229 16.41 -33.49 2.33
N GLN A 230 17.58 -33.53 2.98
CA GLN A 230 18.88 -33.62 2.33
C GLN A 230 19.15 -32.51 1.30
N PHE A 231 18.61 -31.30 1.52
CA PHE A 231 18.79 -30.17 0.58
C PHE A 231 20.26 -29.84 0.28
N LYS A 232 21.15 -30.01 1.28
CA LYS A 232 22.59 -29.87 1.08
C LYS A 232 23.12 -30.81 -0.01
N ASN A 233 22.67 -32.07 -0.06
CA ASN A 233 23.07 -33.03 -1.10
C ASN A 233 22.63 -32.58 -2.49
N VAL A 234 21.48 -31.92 -2.60
CA VAL A 234 21.00 -31.34 -3.87
C VAL A 234 21.96 -30.24 -4.33
N ASN A 235 22.35 -29.32 -3.45
CA ASN A 235 23.30 -28.27 -3.76
C ASN A 235 24.69 -28.83 -4.13
N ASP A 236 25.18 -29.79 -3.35
CA ASP A 236 26.50 -30.38 -3.56
C ASP A 236 26.57 -31.20 -4.86
N THR A 237 25.47 -31.85 -5.27
CA THR A 237 25.42 -32.70 -6.47
C THR A 237 25.06 -31.94 -7.75
N PHE A 238 24.15 -30.98 -7.66
CA PHE A 238 23.56 -30.29 -8.83
C PHE A 238 23.90 -28.80 -8.90
N GLY A 239 24.57 -28.25 -7.89
CA GLY A 239 24.93 -26.84 -7.78
C GLY A 239 23.81 -26.00 -7.16
N HIS A 240 24.18 -24.83 -6.62
CA HIS A 240 23.24 -23.92 -5.95
C HIS A 240 22.07 -23.46 -6.83
N GLN A 241 22.27 -23.29 -8.15
CA GLN A 241 21.20 -22.92 -9.07
C GLN A 241 20.10 -24.00 -9.17
N ALA A 242 20.47 -25.27 -9.02
CA ALA A 242 19.52 -26.36 -8.97
C ALA A 242 18.73 -26.33 -7.64
N GLY A 243 19.41 -26.07 -6.53
CA GLY A 243 18.76 -25.85 -5.23
C GLY A 243 17.75 -24.70 -5.28
N ASP A 244 18.12 -23.57 -5.90
CA ASP A 244 17.25 -22.42 -6.10
C ASP A 244 16.00 -22.76 -6.93
N THR A 245 16.17 -23.62 -7.94
CA THR A 245 15.07 -24.14 -8.77
C THR A 245 14.13 -25.02 -7.95
N VAL A 246 14.67 -25.89 -7.10
CA VAL A 246 13.89 -26.75 -6.19
C VAL A 246 13.11 -25.91 -5.19
N LEU A 247 13.75 -24.94 -4.53
CA LEU A 247 13.10 -24.03 -3.58
C LEU A 247 11.94 -23.28 -4.21
N SER A 248 12.15 -22.70 -5.39
CA SER A 248 11.12 -21.95 -6.13
C SER A 248 9.95 -22.84 -6.56
N SER A 249 10.25 -24.08 -6.95
CA SER A 249 9.24 -25.06 -7.36
C SER A 249 8.41 -25.54 -6.18
N ILE A 250 9.03 -25.87 -5.04
CA ILE A 250 8.34 -26.24 -3.81
C ILE A 250 7.44 -25.10 -3.34
N ALA A 251 7.95 -23.87 -3.30
CA ALA A 251 7.15 -22.70 -2.95
C ALA A 251 5.89 -22.56 -3.82
N THR A 252 6.05 -22.77 -5.14
CA THR A 252 4.93 -22.75 -6.09
C THR A 252 3.93 -23.89 -5.86
N ILE A 253 4.42 -25.11 -5.64
CA ILE A 253 3.59 -26.30 -5.39
C ILE A 253 2.76 -26.09 -4.13
N VAL A 254 3.40 -25.70 -3.03
CA VAL A 254 2.71 -25.51 -1.75
C VAL A 254 1.69 -24.39 -1.85
N ASN A 255 2.08 -23.23 -2.38
CA ASN A 255 1.18 -22.08 -2.49
C ASN A 255 -0.05 -22.34 -3.38
N LYS A 256 0.07 -23.14 -4.46
CA LYS A 256 -1.07 -23.55 -5.30
C LYS A 256 -2.04 -24.50 -4.59
N ASN A 257 -1.56 -25.22 -3.59
CA ASN A 257 -2.34 -26.22 -2.87
C ASN A 257 -2.92 -25.71 -1.53
N LEU A 258 -2.56 -24.50 -1.11
CA LEU A 258 -3.13 -23.83 0.07
C LEU A 258 -4.43 -23.10 -0.26
N ARG A 259 -5.29 -22.90 0.75
CA ARG A 259 -6.49 -22.07 0.59
C ARG A 259 -6.08 -20.60 0.52
N LYS A 260 -6.93 -19.73 -0.03
CA LYS A 260 -6.67 -18.27 -0.10
C LYS A 260 -6.44 -17.59 1.26
N ILE A 261 -6.96 -18.20 2.33
CA ILE A 261 -6.84 -17.71 3.71
C ILE A 261 -5.61 -18.26 4.44
N ASP A 262 -4.93 -19.25 3.85
CA ASP A 262 -3.72 -19.83 4.41
C ASP A 262 -2.51 -19.09 3.84
N HIS A 263 -1.40 -19.15 4.55
CA HIS A 263 -0.20 -18.41 4.21
C HIS A 263 1.02 -19.32 4.18
N LEU A 264 1.90 -19.07 3.21
CA LEU A 264 3.21 -19.71 3.11
C LEU A 264 4.29 -18.65 3.22
N ALA A 265 5.31 -18.93 4.03
CA ALA A 265 6.49 -18.12 4.15
C ALA A 265 7.76 -18.97 4.11
N ARG A 266 8.88 -18.39 3.67
CA ARG A 266 10.20 -18.97 3.83
C ARG A 266 10.80 -18.47 5.15
N TYR A 267 11.08 -19.40 6.06
CA TYR A 267 11.60 -19.08 7.40
C TYR A 267 13.11 -18.77 7.33
N GLY A 268 13.87 -19.56 6.58
CA GLY A 268 15.29 -19.39 6.33
C GLY A 268 15.85 -20.61 5.60
N GLY A 269 16.92 -20.44 4.79
CA GLY A 269 17.53 -21.58 4.07
C GLY A 269 16.50 -22.36 3.25
N GLU A 270 16.34 -23.64 3.59
CA GLU A 270 15.43 -24.62 3.01
C GLU A 270 14.09 -24.79 3.76
N GLU A 271 13.88 -24.00 4.81
CA GLU A 271 12.71 -24.10 5.69
C GLU A 271 11.57 -23.17 5.24
N PHE A 272 10.38 -23.73 5.20
CA PHE A 272 9.13 -23.04 4.95
C PHE A 272 8.18 -23.19 6.13
N THR A 273 7.31 -22.19 6.33
CA THR A 273 6.29 -22.21 7.36
C THR A 273 4.94 -21.95 6.73
N MET A 274 3.98 -22.84 6.99
CA MET A 274 2.57 -22.68 6.65
C MET A 274 1.80 -22.19 7.88
N ILE A 275 0.97 -21.17 7.70
CA ILE A 275 -0.05 -20.76 8.65
C ILE A 275 -1.39 -21.18 8.06
N LEU A 276 -2.06 -22.12 8.72
CA LEU A 276 -3.38 -22.60 8.32
C LEU A 276 -4.42 -21.93 9.21
N SER A 277 -5.35 -21.20 8.59
CA SER A 277 -6.33 -20.39 9.32
C SER A 277 -7.56 -21.23 9.68
N TYR A 278 -7.86 -21.33 10.98
CA TYR A 278 -9.02 -22.04 11.54
C TYR A 278 -9.14 -23.56 11.27
N PRO A 279 -8.05 -24.34 11.20
CA PRO A 279 -8.16 -25.80 11.11
C PRO A 279 -8.34 -26.40 12.51
N ASP A 280 -8.95 -27.59 12.56
CA ASP A 280 -8.64 -28.52 13.66
C ASP A 280 -7.30 -29.23 13.37
N ILE A 281 -6.79 -29.99 14.34
CA ILE A 281 -5.45 -30.60 14.18
C ILE A 281 -5.45 -31.63 13.06
N ILE A 282 -6.58 -32.32 12.86
CA ILE A 282 -6.74 -33.38 11.87
C ILE A 282 -6.68 -32.79 10.46
N ASP A 283 -7.34 -31.66 10.23
CA ASP A 283 -7.33 -30.93 8.97
C ASP A 283 -5.95 -30.34 8.66
N ALA A 284 -5.24 -29.85 9.69
CA ALA A 284 -3.87 -29.39 9.54
C ALA A 284 -2.94 -30.53 9.11
N ILE A 285 -3.04 -31.69 9.75
CA ILE A 285 -2.27 -32.91 9.40
C ILE A 285 -2.62 -33.37 7.98
N LYS A 286 -3.90 -33.46 7.62
CA LYS A 286 -4.33 -33.83 6.25
C LYS A 286 -3.76 -32.88 5.20
N CYS A 287 -3.72 -31.58 5.50
CA CYS A 287 -3.11 -30.60 4.59
C CYS A 287 -1.60 -30.84 4.45
N ALA A 288 -0.89 -31.03 5.56
CA ALA A 288 0.55 -31.32 5.56
C ALA A 288 0.86 -32.62 4.79
N GLU A 289 0.12 -33.71 5.04
CA GLU A 289 0.28 -34.98 4.34
C GLU A 289 0.06 -34.86 2.84
N ARG A 290 -1.00 -34.14 2.43
CA ARG A 290 -1.25 -33.85 1.02
C ARG A 290 -0.08 -33.10 0.38
N ILE A 291 0.42 -32.05 1.04
CA ILE A 291 1.58 -31.29 0.54
C ILE A 291 2.82 -32.17 0.40
N LYS A 292 3.14 -32.94 1.44
CA LYS A 292 4.26 -33.89 1.46
C LYS A 292 4.17 -34.87 0.28
N ASN A 293 3.02 -35.51 0.10
CA ASN A 293 2.79 -36.48 -0.97
C ASN A 293 2.92 -35.86 -2.37
N ILE A 294 2.42 -34.63 -2.56
CA ILE A 294 2.56 -33.92 -3.83
C ILE A 294 4.05 -33.67 -4.12
N ILE A 295 4.81 -33.17 -3.14
CA ILE A 295 6.24 -32.88 -3.30
C ILE A 295 7.04 -34.16 -3.57
N SER A 296 6.80 -35.23 -2.80
CA SER A 296 7.50 -36.51 -2.98
C SER A 296 7.20 -37.18 -4.33
N SER A 297 6.04 -36.90 -4.91
CA SER A 297 5.65 -37.38 -6.25
C SER A 297 6.10 -36.45 -7.39
N HIS A 298 6.64 -35.27 -7.07
CA HIS A 298 7.02 -34.29 -8.06
C HIS A 298 8.46 -34.49 -8.54
N THR A 299 8.63 -34.52 -9.86
CA THR A 299 9.94 -34.59 -10.50
C THR A 299 10.43 -33.19 -10.84
N PHE A 300 11.52 -32.76 -10.20
CA PHE A 300 12.12 -31.45 -10.45
C PHE A 300 13.13 -31.57 -11.61
N HIS A 301 13.12 -30.59 -12.52
CA HIS A 301 14.01 -30.57 -13.68
C HIS A 301 14.93 -29.36 -13.64
N HIS A 302 16.24 -29.58 -13.78
CA HIS A 302 17.23 -28.50 -13.91
C HIS A 302 18.34 -28.90 -14.89
N ASN A 303 18.54 -28.12 -15.95
CA ASN A 303 19.54 -28.37 -17.01
C ASN A 303 19.51 -29.82 -17.56
N GLY A 304 18.31 -30.35 -17.81
CA GLY A 304 18.12 -31.71 -18.32
C GLY A 304 18.32 -32.83 -17.30
N LYS A 305 18.70 -32.52 -16.06
CA LYS A 305 18.79 -33.49 -14.95
C LYS A 305 17.47 -33.56 -14.20
N VAL A 306 17.16 -34.77 -13.74
CA VAL A 306 16.02 -35.07 -12.86
C VAL A 306 16.49 -35.06 -11.41
N ILE A 307 15.78 -34.32 -10.56
CA ILE A 307 16.03 -34.20 -9.13
C ILE A 307 14.75 -34.64 -8.42
N SER A 308 14.87 -35.57 -7.46
CA SER A 308 13.78 -35.98 -6.58
C SER A 308 14.12 -35.53 -5.17
N VAL A 309 13.17 -34.93 -4.47
CA VAL A 309 13.32 -34.49 -3.09
C VAL A 309 12.09 -34.87 -2.29
N THR A 310 12.27 -35.08 -1.00
CA THR A 310 11.19 -35.24 -0.03
C THR A 310 11.22 -34.10 0.97
N VAL A 311 10.16 -33.99 1.77
CA VAL A 311 10.08 -32.99 2.84
C VAL A 311 9.64 -33.66 4.13
N SER A 312 10.18 -33.16 5.23
CA SER A 312 9.68 -33.47 6.57
C SER A 312 8.86 -32.29 7.07
N ILE A 313 7.74 -32.55 7.75
CA ILE A 313 6.82 -31.50 8.22
C ILE A 313 6.46 -31.72 9.70
N GLY A 314 6.70 -30.70 10.52
CA GLY A 314 6.21 -30.63 11.90
C GLY A 314 4.94 -29.79 12.00
N VAL A 315 3.89 -30.31 12.63
CA VAL A 315 2.57 -29.66 12.72
C VAL A 315 2.19 -29.39 14.18
N THR A 316 1.59 -28.25 14.44
CA THR A 316 1.00 -27.94 15.75
C THR A 316 -0.17 -26.97 15.65
N ILE A 317 -0.95 -26.82 16.72
CA ILE A 317 -1.98 -25.80 16.89
C ILE A 317 -1.51 -24.74 17.88
N PHE A 318 -1.86 -23.49 17.63
CA PHE A 318 -1.65 -22.38 18.55
C PHE A 318 -2.57 -22.45 19.78
N LYS A 319 -2.01 -22.28 20.97
CA LYS A 319 -2.76 -22.13 22.23
C LYS A 319 -2.90 -20.64 22.59
N PRO A 320 -4.11 -20.10 22.82
CA PRO A 320 -4.32 -18.67 23.13
C PRO A 320 -3.43 -18.09 24.24
N ASP A 321 -3.07 -18.89 25.24
CA ASP A 321 -2.28 -18.48 26.39
C ASP A 321 -0.76 -18.55 26.19
N GLU A 322 -0.28 -18.88 24.99
CA GLU A 322 1.15 -19.02 24.69
C GLU A 322 1.69 -17.90 23.78
N ASN A 323 3.02 -17.73 23.77
CA ASN A 323 3.68 -16.85 22.83
C ASN A 323 3.99 -17.58 21.51
N ILE A 324 4.24 -16.81 20.44
CA ILE A 324 4.49 -17.38 19.11
C ILE A 324 5.76 -18.24 19.12
N GLU A 325 6.74 -17.87 19.95
CA GLU A 325 7.98 -18.61 20.13
C GLU A 325 7.75 -20.02 20.67
N ALA A 326 6.83 -20.21 21.62
CA ALA A 326 6.46 -21.53 22.14
C ALA A 326 5.80 -22.39 21.06
N THR A 327 4.89 -21.82 20.26
CA THR A 327 4.25 -22.51 19.14
C THR A 327 5.26 -22.91 18.07
N LEU A 328 6.17 -22.00 17.70
CA LEU A 328 7.27 -22.29 16.77
C LEU A 328 8.17 -23.41 17.29
N SER A 329 8.57 -23.35 18.56
CA SER A 329 9.41 -24.38 19.18
C SER A 329 8.72 -25.75 19.20
N ARG A 330 7.40 -25.81 19.42
CA ARG A 330 6.63 -27.05 19.36
C ARG A 330 6.55 -27.62 17.94
N ALA A 331 6.33 -26.77 16.94
CA ALA A 331 6.35 -27.20 15.54
C ALA A 331 7.74 -27.69 15.10
N ASP A 332 8.80 -27.03 15.56
CA ASP A 332 10.19 -27.41 15.28
C ASP A 332 10.55 -28.76 15.92
N LYS A 333 10.11 -29.02 17.15
CA LYS A 333 10.25 -30.34 17.79
C LYS A 333 9.54 -31.44 17.01
N ALA A 334 8.33 -31.18 16.52
CA ALA A 334 7.62 -32.13 15.66
C ALA A 334 8.39 -32.38 14.35
N LEU A 335 8.92 -31.32 13.72
CA LEU A 335 9.74 -31.47 12.52
C LEU A 335 11.01 -32.29 12.78
N TYR A 336 11.65 -32.07 13.92
CA TYR A 336 12.81 -32.85 14.34
C TYR A 336 12.47 -34.33 14.49
N GLN A 337 11.33 -34.67 15.12
CA GLN A 337 10.84 -36.05 15.20
C GLN A 337 10.62 -36.66 13.80
N ALA A 338 10.06 -35.91 12.86
CA ALA A 338 9.87 -36.41 11.49
C ALA A 338 11.21 -36.73 10.81
N LYS A 339 12.25 -35.91 11.06
CA LYS A 339 13.60 -36.14 10.53
C LYS A 339 14.29 -37.35 11.19
N GLU A 340 14.10 -37.57 12.48
CA GLU A 340 14.66 -38.73 13.20
C GLU A 340 13.95 -40.04 12.84
N ASN A 341 12.63 -39.99 12.60
CA ASN A 341 11.81 -41.15 12.25
C ASN A 341 11.97 -41.62 10.79
N GLY A 342 12.94 -41.08 10.06
CA GLY A 342 13.28 -41.54 8.71
C GLY A 342 13.03 -40.54 7.59
N ARG A 343 12.63 -39.30 7.90
CA ARG A 343 12.31 -38.23 6.92
C ARG A 343 11.13 -38.59 6.02
N ASN A 344 10.70 -37.67 5.14
CA ASN A 344 9.50 -37.83 4.32
C ASN A 344 8.25 -38.18 5.17
N LEU A 345 8.12 -37.51 6.32
CA LEU A 345 7.08 -37.76 7.32
C LEU A 345 6.42 -36.46 7.76
N VAL A 346 5.18 -36.59 8.23
CA VAL A 346 4.48 -35.55 8.98
C VAL A 346 4.40 -36.01 10.44
N GLU A 347 4.94 -35.22 11.34
CA GLU A 347 4.78 -35.41 12.78
C GLU A 347 4.03 -34.22 13.37
N TYR A 348 3.37 -34.44 14.51
CA TYR A 348 2.61 -33.38 15.16
C TYR A 348 2.77 -33.41 16.67
N LEU A 349 2.74 -32.23 17.26
CA LEU A 349 2.69 -32.04 18.71
C LEU A 349 1.57 -31.06 19.03
N VAL A 350 0.67 -31.45 19.92
CA VAL A 350 -0.40 -30.57 20.42
C VAL A 350 -0.02 -30.01 21.79
N PRO A 351 -0.44 -28.77 22.11
CA PRO A 351 -0.34 -28.27 23.48
C PRO A 351 -1.16 -29.13 24.44
N ASP A 352 -0.64 -29.32 25.66
CA ASP A 352 -1.37 -29.95 26.77
C ASP A 352 -2.63 -29.16 27.17
#